data_AF-A0ABC9UFV2-F1
#
_entry.id   AF-A0ABC9UFV2-F1
#
_cell.length_a   1.000
_cell.length_b   1.000
_cell.length_c   1.000
_cell.angle_alpha   90.00
_cell.angle_beta   90.00
_cell.angle_gamma   90.00
#
_symmetry.space_group_name_H-M   'P 1'
#
loop_
_entity.id
_entity.type
_entity.pdbx_description
1 polymer ?
#
loop_
_entity_poly.entity_id
_entity_poly.type
_entity_poly.pdbx_seq_one_letter_code
_entity_poly.pdbx_strand_id
1 'polypeptide(L)'
;MLHAQAKTKNQRSIQTIRDNTSVIASFEPRSMFPDTVEVRRMLNRTQKDSQHFIVTLKSDLKRAVDTTVVKPFAEIAIRGENLRFTVKPEKQYPNLSLNDDVIVMIETSVADFMEKHFSAHVNRREAKNQDCKKEWHLL
;
A
#
# COMPACT_ATOMS: atom_id res chain seq x y z
N MET A 1 7.04 26.42 -21.29
CA MET A 1 7.71 26.13 -20.00
C MET A 1 7.74 24.62 -19.81
N LEU A 2 8.86 23.99 -20.17
CA LEU A 2 9.05 22.54 -20.15
C LEU A 2 10.05 22.17 -19.05
N HIS A 3 9.59 22.17 -17.80
CA HIS A 3 10.32 21.55 -16.69
C HIS A 3 9.32 20.88 -15.73
N ALA A 4 8.61 19.86 -16.22
CA ALA A 4 8.12 18.83 -15.33
C ALA A 4 9.33 17.98 -14.95
N GLN A 5 10.10 18.45 -13.97
CA GLN A 5 11.12 17.64 -13.29
C GLN A 5 10.53 16.26 -13.03
N ALA A 6 11.28 15.22 -13.40
CA ALA A 6 10.99 13.86 -12.99
C ALA A 6 10.88 13.85 -11.46
N LYS A 7 9.65 13.92 -10.95
CA LYS A 7 9.33 13.81 -9.52
C LYS A 7 10.02 12.52 -9.08
N THR A 8 11.04 12.64 -8.24
CA THR A 8 11.74 11.50 -7.65
C THR A 8 10.67 10.53 -7.15
N LYS A 9 10.76 9.24 -7.52
CA LYS A 9 9.76 8.19 -7.20
C LYS A 9 9.54 7.97 -5.68
N ASN A 10 10.03 8.87 -4.83
CA ASN A 10 10.14 8.71 -3.40
C ASN A 10 9.18 9.62 -2.62
N GLN A 11 8.49 10.56 -3.28
CA GLN A 11 7.60 11.51 -2.60
C GLN A 11 6.36 11.89 -3.43
N ARG A 12 5.29 12.25 -2.72
CA ARG A 12 4.05 12.81 -3.26
C ARG A 12 3.71 14.08 -2.50
N SER A 13 3.14 15.07 -3.18
CA SER A 13 2.62 16.26 -2.52
C SER A 13 1.44 15.89 -1.62
N ILE A 14 1.32 16.50 -0.44
CA ILE A 14 0.20 16.27 0.47
C ILE A 14 -1.15 16.56 -0.20
N GLN A 15 -1.19 17.57 -1.08
CA GLN A 15 -2.35 17.89 -1.92
C GLN A 15 -2.81 16.69 -2.77
N THR A 16 -1.87 15.94 -3.35
CA THR A 16 -2.21 14.74 -4.13
C THR A 16 -2.83 13.67 -3.24
N ILE A 17 -2.30 13.48 -2.03
CA ILE A 17 -2.83 12.47 -1.11
C ILE A 17 -4.21 12.87 -0.58
N ARG A 18 -4.44 14.14 -0.27
CA ARG A 18 -5.72 14.62 0.27
C ARG A 18 -6.82 14.68 -0.79
N ASP A 19 -6.51 15.25 -1.95
CA ASP A 19 -7.55 15.68 -2.89
C ASP A 19 -7.75 14.68 -4.03
N ASN A 20 -6.72 13.87 -4.35
CA ASN A 20 -6.74 12.95 -5.49
C ASN A 20 -6.73 11.47 -5.10
N THR A 21 -6.81 11.14 -3.81
CA THR A 21 -6.88 9.75 -3.36
C THR A 21 -7.98 9.53 -2.33
N SER A 22 -8.49 8.30 -2.25
CA SER A 22 -9.36 7.85 -1.15
C SER A 22 -8.82 6.57 -0.52
N VAL A 23 -8.99 6.43 0.79
CA VAL A 23 -8.60 5.23 1.53
C VAL A 23 -9.53 4.08 1.16
N ILE A 24 -8.96 2.93 0.81
CA ILE A 24 -9.69 1.68 0.55
C ILE A 24 -9.49 0.64 1.65
N ALA A 25 -8.38 0.74 2.39
CA ALA A 25 -8.11 -0.11 3.56
C ALA A 25 -7.18 0.62 4.53
N SER A 26 -7.34 0.32 5.82
CA SER A 26 -6.53 0.85 6.91
C SER A 26 -6.29 -0.25 7.93
N PHE A 27 -5.04 -0.47 8.33
CA PHE A 27 -4.66 -1.49 9.32
C PHE A 27 -3.41 -1.10 10.09
N GLU A 28 -3.21 -1.71 11.26
CA GLU A 28 -2.07 -1.43 12.15
C GLU A 28 -1.28 -2.72 12.39
N PRO A 29 -0.08 -2.88 11.80
CA PRO A 29 0.78 -4.03 12.06
C PRO A 29 1.53 -3.83 13.38
N ARG A 30 0.79 -3.76 14.50
CA ARG A 30 1.32 -3.39 15.84
C ARG A 30 2.46 -4.29 16.32
N SER A 31 2.53 -5.53 15.85
CA SER A 31 3.61 -6.47 16.13
C SER A 31 4.95 -6.08 15.50
N MET A 32 4.96 -5.12 14.57
CA MET A 32 6.12 -4.76 13.76
C MET A 32 6.51 -3.28 13.91
N PHE A 33 5.54 -2.37 13.80
CA PHE A 33 5.76 -0.94 14.04
C PHE A 33 4.48 -0.24 14.47
N PRO A 34 4.57 0.78 15.34
CA PRO A 34 3.40 1.45 15.92
C PRO A 34 2.88 2.57 15.00
N ASP A 35 2.47 2.23 13.77
CA ASP A 35 1.86 3.18 12.83
C ASP A 35 0.69 2.54 12.07
N THR A 36 -0.20 3.37 11.56
CA THR A 36 -1.33 2.95 10.73
C THR A 36 -0.91 3.00 9.26
N VAL A 37 -1.08 1.87 8.56
CA VAL A 37 -0.90 1.75 7.11
C VAL A 37 -2.25 2.02 6.45
N GLU A 38 -2.28 2.97 5.52
CA GLU A 38 -3.46 3.26 4.70
C GLU A 38 -3.15 2.93 3.23
N VAL A 39 -3.97 2.08 2.62
CA VAL A 39 -3.95 1.80 1.18
C VAL A 39 -4.94 2.75 0.51
N ARG A 40 -4.47 3.54 -0.47
CA ARG A 40 -5.25 4.62 -1.08
C ARG A 40 -5.34 4.44 -2.60
N ARG A 41 -6.55 4.51 -3.16
CA ARG A 41 -6.76 4.52 -4.62
C ARG A 41 -6.59 5.92 -5.18
N MET A 42 -6.15 6.04 -6.44
CA MET A 42 -6.24 7.30 -7.18
C MET A 42 -7.69 7.53 -7.65
N LEU A 43 -8.25 8.71 -7.38
CA LEU A 43 -9.64 9.04 -7.74
C LEU A 43 -9.83 9.16 -9.26
N ASN A 44 -8.84 9.67 -9.98
CA ASN A 44 -8.89 9.88 -11.43
C ASN A 44 -8.64 8.61 -12.28
N ARG A 45 -8.34 7.46 -11.65
CA ARG A 45 -8.15 6.19 -12.35
C ARG A 45 -9.46 5.40 -12.33
N THR A 46 -10.18 5.42 -13.44
CA THR A 46 -11.50 4.75 -13.58
C THR A 46 -11.45 3.47 -14.38
N GLN A 47 -10.33 3.17 -15.04
CA GLN A 47 -10.17 1.97 -15.89
C GLN A 47 -9.34 0.90 -15.17
N LYS A 48 -9.72 -0.38 -15.32
CA LYS A 48 -9.08 -1.54 -14.68
C LYS A 48 -7.55 -1.54 -14.81
N ASP A 49 -7.02 -1.45 -16.03
CA ASP A 49 -5.58 -1.57 -16.27
C ASP A 49 -4.78 -0.30 -15.95
N SER A 50 -5.48 0.77 -15.58
CA SER A 50 -4.88 2.06 -15.20
C SER A 50 -4.73 2.24 -13.70
N GLN A 51 -5.21 1.28 -12.89
CA GLN A 51 -5.27 1.43 -11.45
C GLN A 51 -3.87 1.56 -10.84
N HIS A 52 -3.74 2.55 -9.95
CA HIS A 52 -2.53 2.87 -9.21
C HIS A 52 -2.93 3.19 -7.77
N PHE A 53 -2.21 2.59 -6.83
CA PHE A 53 -2.44 2.74 -5.40
C PHE A 53 -1.21 3.33 -4.73
N ILE A 54 -1.46 4.18 -3.76
CA ILE A 54 -0.44 4.78 -2.90
C ILE A 54 -0.70 4.26 -1.49
N VAL A 55 0.32 3.68 -0.87
CA VAL A 55 0.26 3.25 0.52
C VAL A 55 0.99 4.29 1.36
N THR A 56 0.37 4.75 2.44
CA THR A 56 0.93 5.79 3.31
C THR A 56 0.94 5.35 4.76
N LEU A 57 1.87 5.90 5.53
CA LEU A 57 1.83 5.84 6.99
C LEU A 57 1.13 7.07 7.55
N LYS A 58 0.31 6.90 8.60
CA LYS A 58 -0.43 8.01 9.20
C LYS A 58 0.50 9.03 9.85
N SER A 59 1.64 8.60 10.41
CA SER A 59 2.66 9.54 10.90
C SER A 59 3.24 10.41 9.79
N ASP A 60 3.44 9.87 8.58
CA ASP A 60 3.95 10.62 7.42
C ASP A 60 2.96 11.68 6.95
N LEU A 61 1.66 11.39 7.01
CA LEU A 61 0.62 12.38 6.70
C LEU A 61 0.61 13.54 7.69
N LYS A 62 0.85 13.26 8.99
CA LYS A 62 0.96 14.29 10.02
C LYS A 62 2.19 15.17 9.78
N ARG A 63 3.35 14.57 9.51
CA ARG A 63 4.59 15.32 9.21
C ARG A 63 4.51 16.15 7.93
N ALA A 64 3.72 15.71 6.95
CA ALA A 64 3.56 16.41 5.69
C ALA A 64 2.80 17.75 5.79
N VAL A 65 2.20 18.06 6.94
CA VAL A 65 1.65 19.40 7.21
C VAL A 65 2.77 20.44 7.15
N ASP A 66 3.95 20.11 7.68
CA ASP A 66 5.09 21.03 7.72
C ASP A 66 5.96 20.91 6.44
N THR A 67 6.12 19.70 5.91
CA THR A 67 7.03 19.47 4.76
C THR A 67 6.36 19.61 3.39
N THR A 68 5.02 19.69 3.35
CA THR A 68 4.16 19.66 2.13
C THR A 68 4.25 18.39 1.28
N VAL A 69 5.09 17.42 1.68
CA VAL A 69 5.35 16.18 0.95
C VAL A 69 5.22 14.96 1.86
N VAL A 70 4.60 13.92 1.33
CA VAL A 70 4.43 12.60 1.93
C VAL A 70 5.40 11.65 1.25
N LYS A 71 6.16 10.89 2.03
CA LYS A 71 6.92 9.74 1.55
C LYS A 71 5.98 8.54 1.47
N PRO A 72 5.71 7.96 0.29
CA PRO A 72 4.88 6.77 0.20
C PRO A 72 5.57 5.62 0.94
N PHE A 73 4.78 4.86 1.69
CA PHE A 73 5.19 3.56 2.21
C PHE A 73 5.43 2.60 1.04
N ALA A 74 4.46 2.52 0.14
CA ALA A 74 4.55 1.73 -1.09
C ALA A 74 3.76 2.41 -2.21
N GLU A 75 4.01 2.02 -3.44
CA GLU A 75 3.13 2.35 -4.56
C GLU A 75 2.99 1.14 -5.47
N ILE A 76 1.78 0.94 -5.98
CA ILE A 76 1.38 -0.28 -6.65
C ILE A 76 0.66 0.08 -7.93
N ALA A 77 1.03 -0.56 -9.03
CA ALA A 77 0.33 -0.46 -10.30
C ALA A 77 -0.23 -1.81 -10.71
N ILE A 78 -1.43 -1.81 -11.27
CA ILE A 78 -2.03 -3.00 -11.90
C ILE A 78 -1.54 -3.10 -13.35
N ARG A 79 -1.17 -4.31 -13.75
CA ARG A 79 -0.72 -4.66 -15.11
C ARG A 79 -1.33 -6.00 -15.50
N GLY A 80 -2.46 -5.96 -16.20
CA GLY A 80 -3.28 -7.14 -16.43
C GLY A 80 -3.75 -7.71 -15.08
N GLU A 81 -3.44 -8.97 -14.84
CA GLU A 81 -3.77 -9.67 -13.59
C GLU A 81 -2.70 -9.53 -12.51
N ASN A 82 -1.63 -8.76 -12.76
CA ASN A 82 -0.51 -8.66 -11.84
C ASN A 82 -0.52 -7.34 -11.06
N LEU A 83 -0.27 -7.46 -9.76
CA LEU A 83 0.05 -6.36 -8.88
C LEU A 83 1.57 -6.12 -8.87
N ARG A 84 2.01 -4.90 -9.19
CA ARG A 84 3.43 -4.55 -9.21
C ARG A 84 3.75 -3.39 -8.28
N PHE A 85 4.63 -3.62 -7.31
CA PHE A 85 5.24 -2.56 -6.53
C PHE A 85 6.16 -1.69 -7.41
N THR A 86 5.74 -0.45 -7.64
CA THR A 86 6.52 0.60 -8.32
C THR A 86 7.39 1.37 -7.32
N VAL A 87 6.96 1.43 -6.07
CA VAL A 87 7.73 1.85 -4.91
C VAL A 87 7.62 0.75 -3.86
N LYS A 88 8.77 0.27 -3.38
CA LYS A 88 8.88 -0.82 -2.42
C LYS A 88 9.10 -0.28 -1.00
N PRO A 89 8.37 -0.77 0.02
CA PRO A 89 8.55 -0.38 1.40
C PRO A 89 9.99 -0.46 1.91
N GLU A 90 10.70 -1.53 1.59
CA GLU A 90 12.07 -1.78 2.06
C GLU A 90 13.07 -0.75 1.52
N LYS A 91 12.77 -0.15 0.36
CA LYS A 91 13.58 0.93 -0.22
C LYS A 91 13.27 2.29 0.40
N GLN A 92 12.03 2.51 0.81
CA GLN A 92 11.62 3.77 1.43
C GLN A 92 11.98 3.79 2.91
N TYR A 93 11.79 2.67 3.63
CA TYR A 93 12.01 2.56 5.06
C TYR A 93 12.97 1.40 5.35
N PRO A 94 14.27 1.53 4.99
CA PRO A 94 15.23 0.45 5.17
C PRO A 94 15.47 0.10 6.65
N ASN A 95 15.14 1.01 7.56
CA ASN A 95 15.28 0.81 9.01
C ASN A 95 14.05 0.15 9.64
N LEU A 96 13.00 -0.11 8.86
CA LEU A 96 11.78 -0.74 9.34
C LEU A 96 11.88 -2.23 9.05
N SER A 97 11.85 -3.06 10.09
CA SER A 97 11.89 -4.51 9.96
C SER A 97 10.56 -5.02 9.42
N LEU A 98 10.42 -5.05 8.09
CA LEU A 98 9.21 -5.51 7.43
C LEU A 98 9.19 -7.03 7.27
N ASN A 99 8.08 -7.65 7.64
CA ASN A 99 7.78 -9.05 7.34
C ASN A 99 6.80 -9.17 6.16
N ASP A 100 6.62 -10.39 5.66
CA ASP A 100 5.74 -10.69 4.54
C ASP A 100 4.27 -10.32 4.82
N ASP A 101 3.81 -10.35 6.08
CA ASP A 101 2.41 -10.14 6.44
C ASP A 101 1.92 -8.74 6.09
N VAL A 102 2.73 -7.70 6.34
CA VAL A 102 2.36 -6.33 5.96
C VAL A 102 2.16 -6.24 4.46
N ILE A 103 3.02 -6.91 3.70
CA ILE A 103 2.93 -6.89 2.26
C ILE A 103 1.71 -7.68 1.77
N VAL A 104 1.41 -8.83 2.38
CA VAL A 104 0.21 -9.63 2.10
C VAL A 104 -1.06 -8.84 2.42
N MET A 105 -1.11 -8.09 3.52
CA MET A 105 -2.25 -7.23 3.86
C MET A 105 -2.48 -6.13 2.81
N ILE A 106 -1.40 -5.52 2.31
CA ILE A 106 -1.46 -4.54 1.22
C ILE A 106 -1.99 -5.19 -0.07
N GLU A 107 -1.42 -6.32 -0.48
CA GLU A 107 -1.81 -7.01 -1.71
C GLU A 107 -3.26 -7.50 -1.64
N THR A 108 -3.68 -8.04 -0.50
CA THR A 108 -5.06 -8.44 -0.23
C THR A 108 -6.01 -7.27 -0.37
N SER A 109 -5.70 -6.14 0.27
CA SER A 109 -6.53 -4.93 0.19
C SER A 109 -6.70 -4.43 -1.26
N VAL A 110 -5.64 -4.49 -2.06
CA VAL A 110 -5.70 -4.10 -3.47
C VAL A 110 -6.49 -5.11 -4.29
N ALA A 111 -6.25 -6.41 -4.12
CA ALA A 111 -6.94 -7.46 -4.85
C ALA A 111 -8.45 -7.45 -4.56
N ASP A 112 -8.85 -7.32 -3.29
CA ASP A 112 -10.26 -7.25 -2.89
C ASP A 112 -10.95 -6.03 -3.50
N PHE A 113 -10.26 -4.89 -3.56
CA PHE A 113 -10.77 -3.70 -4.24
C PHE A 113 -10.92 -3.93 -5.75
N MET A 114 -9.94 -4.56 -6.40
CA MET A 114 -9.98 -4.83 -7.84
C MET A 114 -11.09 -5.82 -8.21
N GLU A 115 -11.31 -6.84 -7.39
CA GLU A 115 -12.39 -7.80 -7.55
C GLU A 115 -13.75 -7.12 -7.39
N LYS A 116 -13.94 -6.36 -6.31
CA LYS A 116 -15.21 -5.69 -5.99
C LYS A 116 -15.60 -4.63 -7.00
N HIS A 117 -14.66 -3.85 -7.52
CA HIS A 117 -14.97 -2.67 -8.34
C HIS A 117 -14.73 -2.86 -9.83
N PHE A 118 -13.98 -3.88 -10.24
CA PHE A 118 -13.64 -4.12 -11.65
C PHE A 118 -13.87 -5.57 -12.08
N SER A 119 -14.41 -6.43 -11.21
CA SER A 119 -14.56 -7.87 -11.47
C SER A 119 -13.24 -8.49 -11.95
N ALA A 120 -12.13 -8.00 -11.41
CA ALA A 120 -10.79 -8.34 -11.84
C ALA A 120 -10.10 -9.20 -10.79
N HIS A 121 -9.75 -10.43 -11.18
CA HIS A 121 -8.85 -11.25 -10.38
C HIS A 121 -7.41 -10.73 -10.52
N VAL A 122 -6.74 -10.55 -9.39
CA VAL A 122 -5.36 -10.06 -9.34
C VAL A 122 -4.53 -11.02 -8.50
N ASN A 123 -3.40 -11.46 -9.06
CA ASN A 123 -2.45 -12.34 -8.39
C ASN A 123 -1.84 -11.62 -7.18
N ARG A 124 -1.92 -12.27 -6.02
CA ARG A 124 -1.35 -11.81 -4.74
C ARG A 124 -0.60 -12.94 -4.05
N ARG A 125 0.30 -12.62 -3.13
CA ARG A 125 0.86 -13.63 -2.23
C ARG A 125 -0.21 -14.11 -1.26
N GLU A 126 -0.19 -15.40 -0.99
CA GLU A 126 -0.96 -15.98 0.10
C GLU A 126 -0.23 -15.73 1.43
N ALA A 127 -1.01 -15.53 2.50
CA ALA A 127 -0.45 -15.55 3.84
C ALA A 127 0.17 -16.93 4.09
N LYS A 128 1.38 -16.97 4.66
CA LYS A 128 1.91 -18.23 5.17
C LYS A 128 1.00 -18.64 6.32
N ASN A 129 0.17 -19.67 6.13
CA ASN A 129 -0.56 -20.30 7.23
C ASN A 129 0.48 -20.79 8.24
N GLN A 130 0.67 -20.06 9.33
CA GLN A 130 1.37 -20.60 10.48
C GLN A 130 0.39 -21.58 11.13
N ASP A 131 0.51 -22.83 10.72
CA ASP A 131 -0.24 -23.97 11.19
C ASP A 131 0.03 -24.13 12.70
N CYS A 132 -0.69 -23.37 13.54
CA CYS A 132 -0.76 -23.60 14.97
C CYS A 132 -1.54 -24.90 15.17
N LYS A 133 -0.87 -26.03 14.95
CA LYS A 133 -1.29 -27.32 15.50
C LYS A 133 -1.30 -27.18 17.00
N LYS A 134 -2.47 -26.83 17.56
CA LYS A 134 -2.78 -27.07 18.96
C LYS A 134 -2.88 -28.58 19.09
N GLU A 135 -1.78 -29.23 19.45
CA GLU A 135 -1.82 -30.58 19.98
C GLU A 135 -2.62 -30.51 21.29
N TRP A 136 -3.89 -30.91 21.21
CA TRP A 136 -4.65 -31.25 22.39
C TRP A 136 -4.06 -32.54 22.95
N HIS A 137 -3.18 -32.41 23.93
CA HIS A 137 -2.86 -33.55 24.80
C HIS A 137 -4.11 -33.85 25.62
N LEU A 138 -4.85 -34.88 25.20
CA LEU A 138 -5.78 -35.60 26.07
C LEU A 138 -4.94 -36.30 27.15
N LEU A 139 -5.03 -35.78 28.37
CA LEU A 139 -4.76 -36.54 29.59
C LEU A 139 -6.02 -37.30 29.99
#